data_AF-A0A8B7DV93-F1
#
_entry.id   AF-A0A8B7DV93-F1
#
_cell.length_a   1.000
_cell.length_b   1.000
_cell.length_c   1.000
_cell.angle_alpha   90.00
_cell.angle_beta   90.00
_cell.angle_gamma   90.00
#
_symmetry.space_group_name_H-M   'P 1'
#
loop_
_entity.id
_entity.type
_entity.pdbx_description
1 polymer ?
#
loop_
_entity_poly.entity_id
_entity_poly.type
_entity_poly.pdbx_seq_one_letter_code
_entity_poly.pdbx_strand_id
1 'polypeptide(L)'
;YIAAGRETHEALRVKHKLACKIVKKTINKAVTDHEEKLVKDSKSHPKNVHAYVRSKQEVKDPLHSIETDNGIITTDKNIICSTLNNYFLSVFETEPDGNIQSHLNNLEETKSIGVDGIHPRVLRNCAAAFAIPFNSIFRQSLLSGSVPEYWKKSNITPIFKKGSKLKAYNYRPVSLTSIPCKVMEKIIHKHIMAHCVENNLISKHQHGFIRKKGCLTNLLEARDIFTEAMHQGYSADIIYTDFAKAFDKVPHKRLLHKLKAYGIHKKLLLWIKMWLKDRKQRVVLGEHVSEWKNVTNGVPQGSVLGPLLFILFINDLPDSIVHKIMLYADDSKIIGIIKSASDNTTLQADIDNAVTWSNTWLMHFNIDKCKVMHAGRPNKRLSHDYSMETADGMRHTIATTTIKCDLGVLISNDLKVRAQVEKAASAANRILRCTSSVGIKD
;
A
#
# COMPACT_ATOMS: atom_id res chain seq x y z
N TYR A 1 -21.21 -24.03 39.93
CA TYR A 1 -19.87 -24.19 40.52
C TYR A 1 -18.99 -24.95 39.54
N ILE A 2 -17.68 -24.74 39.64
CA ILE A 2 -16.58 -25.49 39.01
C ILE A 2 -16.06 -24.89 37.70
N ALA A 3 -14.94 -24.18 37.81
CA ALA A 3 -13.61 -24.65 37.39
C ALA A 3 -12.68 -23.44 37.42
N ALA A 4 -11.69 -23.40 38.30
CA ALA A 4 -10.43 -24.13 38.15
C ALA A 4 -9.60 -23.64 36.95
N GLY A 5 -8.38 -23.21 37.27
CA GLY A 5 -7.22 -23.41 36.41
C GLY A 5 -7.06 -22.41 35.27
N ARG A 6 -6.43 -21.26 35.55
CA ARG A 6 -5.64 -20.61 34.49
C ARG A 6 -4.34 -21.41 34.33
N GLU A 7 -4.44 -22.47 33.53
CA GLU A 7 -3.30 -23.18 32.92
C GLU A 7 -2.41 -22.14 32.22
N THR A 8 -1.09 -22.23 32.43
CA THR A 8 -0.15 -21.16 32.12
C THR A 8 0.05 -20.98 30.60
N HIS A 9 0.26 -19.72 30.19
CA HIS A 9 0.36 -19.24 28.81
C HIS A 9 1.36 -20.03 27.93
N GLU A 10 2.34 -20.72 28.54
CA GLU A 10 3.35 -21.57 27.87
C GLU A 10 2.75 -22.89 27.34
N ALA A 11 1.91 -23.57 28.13
CA ALA A 11 1.29 -24.84 27.76
C ALA A 11 0.28 -24.68 26.61
N LEU A 12 -0.48 -23.57 26.61
CA LEU A 12 -1.38 -23.16 25.53
C LEU A 12 -0.64 -22.88 24.21
N ARG A 13 0.55 -22.28 24.28
CA ARG A 13 1.39 -21.93 23.11
C ARG A 13 1.98 -23.18 22.43
N VAL A 14 2.34 -24.19 23.20
CA VAL A 14 2.82 -25.49 22.69
C VAL A 14 1.67 -26.27 22.04
N LYS A 15 0.49 -26.34 22.68
CA LYS A 15 -0.73 -26.93 22.09
C LYS A 15 -1.11 -26.27 20.75
N HIS A 16 -1.06 -24.93 20.67
CA HIS A 16 -1.35 -24.18 19.43
C HIS A 16 -0.38 -24.49 18.28
N LYS A 17 0.93 -24.58 18.55
CA LYS A 17 1.94 -24.92 17.53
C LYS A 17 1.75 -26.34 16.97
N LEU A 18 1.44 -27.31 17.83
CA LEU A 18 1.20 -28.69 17.41
C LEU A 18 -0.08 -28.79 16.55
N ALA A 19 -1.16 -28.13 16.97
CA ALA A 19 -2.41 -28.05 16.20
C ALA A 19 -2.19 -27.44 14.80
N CYS A 20 -1.42 -26.34 14.68
CA CYS A 20 -1.11 -25.71 13.39
C CYS A 20 -0.35 -26.64 12.43
N LYS A 21 0.55 -27.49 12.95
CA LYS A 21 1.34 -28.43 12.14
C LYS A 21 0.49 -29.59 11.64
N ILE A 22 -0.40 -30.11 12.48
CA ILE A 22 -1.36 -31.15 12.11
C ILE A 22 -2.31 -30.63 11.03
N VAL A 23 -2.89 -29.43 11.22
CA VAL A 23 -3.80 -28.80 10.26
C VAL A 23 -3.14 -28.62 8.89
N LYS A 24 -1.90 -28.12 8.82
CA LYS A 24 -1.18 -27.98 7.54
C LYS A 24 -0.96 -29.32 6.82
N LYS A 25 -0.65 -30.38 7.57
CA LYS A 25 -0.42 -31.71 6.98
C LYS A 25 -1.72 -32.34 6.47
N THR A 26 -2.81 -32.19 7.22
CA THR A 26 -4.14 -32.69 6.83
C THR A 26 -4.67 -31.95 5.60
N ILE A 27 -4.49 -30.62 5.53
CA ILE A 27 -4.90 -29.82 4.37
C ILE A 27 -4.16 -30.28 3.10
N ASN A 28 -2.84 -30.42 3.16
CA ASN A 28 -2.06 -30.83 2.00
C ASN A 28 -2.43 -32.24 1.52
N LYS A 29 -2.68 -33.18 2.43
CA LYS A 29 -3.13 -34.53 2.07
C LYS A 29 -4.52 -34.54 1.44
N ALA A 30 -5.47 -33.80 2.00
CA ALA A 30 -6.83 -33.71 1.47
C ALA A 30 -6.90 -33.09 0.06
N VAL A 31 -6.01 -32.14 -0.25
CA VAL A 31 -5.90 -31.55 -1.59
C VAL A 31 -5.43 -32.60 -2.60
N THR A 32 -4.39 -33.37 -2.28
CA THR A 32 -3.88 -34.42 -3.17
C THR A 32 -4.90 -35.54 -3.40
N ASP A 33 -5.54 -36.02 -2.33
CA ASP A 33 -6.55 -37.09 -2.42
C ASP A 33 -7.77 -36.65 -3.28
N HIS A 34 -8.13 -35.36 -3.24
CA HIS A 34 -9.21 -34.79 -4.04
C HIS A 34 -8.85 -34.70 -5.52
N GLU A 35 -7.62 -34.28 -5.84
CA GLU A 35 -7.13 -34.17 -7.22
C GLU A 35 -7.02 -35.55 -7.89
N GLU A 36 -6.55 -36.57 -7.18
CA GLU A 36 -6.51 -37.95 -7.70
C GLU A 36 -7.90 -38.51 -7.98
N LYS A 37 -8.89 -38.21 -7.12
CA LYS A 37 -10.28 -38.65 -7.31
C LYS A 37 -10.92 -38.00 -8.53
N LEU A 38 -10.69 -36.70 -8.75
CA LEU A 38 -11.17 -35.97 -9.93
C LEU A 38 -10.65 -36.57 -11.24
N VAL A 39 -9.40 -37.03 -11.27
CA VAL A 39 -8.80 -37.67 -12.46
C VAL A 39 -9.40 -39.05 -12.71
N LYS A 40 -9.64 -39.85 -11.66
CA LYS A 40 -10.23 -41.19 -11.79
C LYS A 40 -11.68 -41.14 -12.29
N ASP A 41 -12.46 -40.15 -11.84
CA ASP A 41 -13.88 -39.99 -12.21
C ASP A 41 -14.08 -39.23 -13.55
N SER A 42 -12.99 -38.86 -14.23
CA SER A 42 -13.01 -38.02 -15.43
C SER A 42 -13.80 -38.62 -16.61
N LYS A 43 -13.88 -39.95 -16.72
CA LYS A 43 -14.62 -40.63 -17.79
C LYS A 43 -16.14 -40.64 -17.57
N SER A 44 -16.60 -40.58 -16.33
CA SER A 44 -18.04 -40.58 -16.00
C SER A 44 -18.59 -39.18 -15.76
N HIS A 45 -17.78 -38.25 -15.23
CA HIS A 45 -18.20 -36.88 -14.90
C HIS A 45 -17.22 -35.81 -15.40
N PRO A 46 -17.06 -35.66 -16.74
CA PRO A 46 -16.05 -34.77 -17.33
C PRO A 46 -16.24 -33.28 -16.98
N LYS A 47 -17.46 -32.85 -16.65
CA LYS A 47 -17.76 -31.46 -16.26
C LYS A 47 -16.99 -31.01 -15.00
N ASN A 48 -16.74 -31.91 -14.05
CA ASN A 48 -16.03 -31.58 -12.79
C ASN A 48 -14.54 -31.32 -13.02
N VAL A 49 -13.93 -32.08 -13.93
CA VAL A 49 -12.56 -31.85 -14.38
C VAL A 49 -12.45 -30.52 -15.14
N HIS A 50 -13.40 -30.22 -16.03
CA HIS A 50 -13.41 -28.94 -16.75
C HIS A 50 -13.65 -27.72 -15.83
N ALA A 51 -14.38 -27.87 -14.72
CA ALA A 51 -14.55 -26.81 -13.72
C ALA A 51 -13.27 -26.58 -12.90
N TYR A 52 -12.62 -27.68 -12.47
CA TYR A 52 -11.31 -27.60 -11.80
C TYR A 52 -10.25 -26.98 -12.71
N VAL A 53 -10.19 -27.38 -13.99
CA VAL A 53 -9.26 -26.81 -14.98
C VAL A 53 -9.56 -25.33 -15.27
N ARG A 54 -10.84 -24.91 -15.37
CA ARG A 54 -11.20 -23.49 -15.51
C ARG A 54 -10.80 -22.65 -14.30
N SER A 55 -10.89 -23.20 -13.08
CA SER A 55 -10.40 -22.52 -11.88
C SER A 55 -8.88 -22.30 -11.84
N LYS A 56 -8.15 -22.91 -12.79
CA LYS A 56 -6.69 -22.84 -12.96
C LYS A 56 -6.26 -22.11 -14.24
N GLN A 57 -7.18 -21.60 -15.06
CA GLN A 57 -6.86 -20.84 -16.27
C GLN A 57 -6.71 -19.34 -15.98
N GLU A 58 -5.69 -18.70 -16.53
CA GLU A 58 -5.43 -17.25 -16.45
C GLU A 58 -5.92 -16.51 -17.71
N VAL A 59 -7.24 -16.25 -17.84
CA VAL A 59 -7.76 -15.18 -18.71
C VAL A 59 -8.99 -14.51 -18.07
N LYS A 60 -9.00 -13.17 -18.14
CA LYS A 60 -9.97 -12.22 -17.57
C LYS A 60 -11.29 -12.21 -18.34
N ASP A 61 -12.40 -12.03 -17.62
CA ASP A 61 -13.65 -11.53 -18.18
C ASP A 61 -13.99 -10.15 -17.59
N PRO A 62 -14.24 -9.11 -18.40
CA PRO A 62 -14.83 -7.87 -17.93
C PRO A 62 -16.33 -8.07 -17.68
N LEU A 63 -16.84 -7.67 -16.50
CA LEU A 63 -18.25 -7.79 -16.10
C LEU A 63 -19.21 -7.42 -17.26
N HIS A 64 -19.94 -8.41 -17.79
CA HIS A 64 -20.88 -8.23 -18.91
C HIS A 64 -22.33 -8.03 -18.46
N SER A 65 -22.73 -8.61 -17.32
CA SER A 65 -24.10 -8.50 -16.81
C SER A 65 -24.18 -8.75 -15.30
N ILE A 66 -25.13 -8.10 -14.64
CA ILE A 66 -25.47 -8.35 -13.22
C ILE A 66 -26.97 -8.56 -13.07
N GLU A 67 -27.38 -9.40 -12.13
CA GLU A 67 -28.78 -9.53 -11.71
C GLU A 67 -29.13 -8.37 -10.77
N THR A 68 -30.18 -7.64 -11.10
CA THR A 68 -30.71 -6.54 -10.28
C THR A 68 -31.54 -7.07 -9.11
N ASP A 69 -31.80 -6.25 -8.10
CA ASP A 69 -32.57 -6.62 -6.91
C ASP A 69 -34.01 -7.10 -7.22
N ASN A 70 -34.50 -6.86 -8.45
CA ASN A 70 -35.80 -7.31 -8.96
C ASN A 70 -35.71 -8.62 -9.77
N GLY A 71 -34.57 -9.32 -9.78
CA GLY A 71 -34.34 -10.57 -10.52
C GLY A 71 -34.13 -10.39 -12.03
N ILE A 72 -33.90 -9.16 -12.49
CA ILE A 72 -33.69 -8.87 -13.92
C ILE A 72 -32.19 -8.82 -14.21
N ILE A 73 -31.73 -9.62 -15.17
CA ILE A 73 -30.35 -9.60 -15.66
C ILE A 73 -30.18 -8.42 -16.61
N THR A 74 -29.24 -7.52 -16.31
CA THR A 74 -28.96 -6.34 -17.14
C THR A 74 -27.52 -6.31 -17.62
N THR A 75 -27.32 -5.87 -18.86
CA THR A 75 -26.02 -5.62 -19.52
C THR A 75 -25.70 -4.13 -19.61
N ASP A 76 -26.64 -3.26 -19.19
CA ASP A 76 -26.45 -1.81 -19.23
C ASP A 76 -25.44 -1.39 -18.16
N LYS A 77 -24.33 -0.79 -18.58
CA LYS A 77 -23.23 -0.37 -17.70
C LYS A 77 -23.66 0.63 -16.62
N ASN A 78 -24.61 1.52 -16.91
CA ASN A 78 -25.13 2.46 -15.92
C ASN A 78 -25.98 1.74 -14.87
N ILE A 79 -26.78 0.75 -15.29
CA ILE A 79 -27.59 -0.05 -14.36
C ILE A 79 -26.69 -0.96 -13.53
N ILE A 80 -25.70 -1.63 -14.13
CA ILE A 80 -24.67 -2.42 -13.41
C ILE A 80 -23.96 -1.56 -12.37
N CYS A 81 -23.50 -0.36 -12.74
CA CYS A 81 -22.90 0.58 -11.81
C CYS A 81 -23.88 1.03 -10.72
N SER A 82 -25.16 1.21 -11.03
CA SER A 82 -26.18 1.61 -10.07
C SER A 82 -26.53 0.49 -9.08
N THR A 83 -26.61 -0.75 -9.53
CA THR A 83 -26.90 -1.96 -8.74
C THR A 83 -25.73 -2.31 -7.83
N LEU A 84 -24.49 -2.34 -8.36
CA LEU A 84 -23.29 -2.49 -7.54
C LEU A 84 -23.19 -1.37 -6.50
N ASN A 85 -23.50 -0.13 -6.89
CA ASN A 85 -23.54 0.98 -5.96
C ASN A 85 -24.66 0.83 -4.92
N ASN A 86 -25.84 0.31 -5.26
CA ASN A 86 -26.93 0.08 -4.31
C ASN A 86 -26.59 -1.06 -3.35
N TYR A 87 -25.93 -2.12 -3.83
CA TYR A 87 -25.33 -3.15 -2.98
C TYR A 87 -24.26 -2.58 -2.04
N PHE A 88 -23.35 -1.74 -2.55
CA PHE A 88 -22.36 -1.08 -1.69
C PHE A 88 -23.03 -0.13 -0.69
N LEU A 89 -24.10 0.57 -1.07
CA LEU A 89 -24.88 1.40 -0.15
C LEU A 89 -25.69 0.58 0.86
N SER A 90 -26.25 -0.57 0.47
CA SER A 90 -27.08 -1.43 1.33
C SER A 90 -26.25 -2.13 2.41
N VAL A 91 -24.99 -2.44 2.13
CA VAL A 91 -23.97 -2.84 3.14
C VAL A 91 -23.78 -1.77 4.23
N PHE A 92 -24.10 -0.49 3.94
CA PHE A 92 -24.07 0.61 4.91
C PHE A 92 -25.46 1.04 5.42
N GLU A 93 -26.54 0.42 4.95
CA GLU A 93 -27.91 0.58 5.50
C GLU A 93 -28.21 -0.46 6.57
N THR A 94 -27.62 -1.66 6.47
CA THR A 94 -27.27 -2.45 7.65
C THR A 94 -26.18 -1.71 8.42
N GLU A 95 -26.24 -1.70 9.75
CA GLU A 95 -25.27 -1.02 10.62
C GLU A 95 -23.83 -1.16 10.10
N PRO A 96 -22.96 -0.13 10.20
CA PRO A 96 -21.57 -0.26 9.80
C PRO A 96 -20.99 -1.53 10.41
N ASP A 97 -20.79 -2.54 9.58
CA ASP A 97 -20.64 -3.91 10.05
C ASP A 97 -19.36 -4.02 10.89
N GLY A 98 -19.55 -4.12 12.21
CA GLY A 98 -18.49 -4.20 13.21
C GLY A 98 -18.49 -3.03 14.20
N ASN A 99 -19.45 -3.06 15.13
CA ASN A 99 -19.45 -2.40 16.44
C ASN A 99 -18.39 -1.28 16.59
N ILE A 100 -18.78 0.00 16.42
CA ILE A 100 -17.87 1.16 16.64
C ILE A 100 -17.14 1.03 17.97
N GLN A 101 -17.81 0.47 18.99
CA GLN A 101 -17.19 0.12 20.27
C GLN A 101 -15.96 -0.80 20.11
N SER A 102 -16.00 -1.81 19.23
CA SER A 102 -14.84 -2.66 18.90
C SER A 102 -13.69 -1.84 18.29
N HIS A 103 -13.98 -0.91 17.38
CA HIS A 103 -12.96 -0.02 16.84
C HIS A 103 -12.35 0.89 17.92
N LEU A 104 -13.17 1.37 18.87
CA LEU A 104 -12.73 2.18 20.00
C LEU A 104 -11.94 1.35 21.04
N ASN A 105 -12.37 0.12 21.34
CA ASN A 105 -11.72 -0.82 22.26
C ASN A 105 -10.32 -1.20 21.78
N ASN A 106 -10.11 -1.23 20.46
CA ASN A 106 -8.84 -1.54 19.81
C ASN A 106 -7.97 -0.29 19.53
N LEU A 107 -8.28 0.86 20.10
CA LEU A 107 -7.41 2.04 20.03
C LEU A 107 -6.13 1.82 20.83
N GLU A 108 -5.00 2.19 20.24
CA GLU A 108 -3.72 2.24 20.95
C GLU A 108 -3.68 3.48 21.86
N GLU A 109 -3.61 3.25 23.17
CA GLU A 109 -3.66 4.33 24.17
C GLU A 109 -2.47 5.29 24.12
N THR A 110 -1.33 4.83 23.61
CA THR A 110 -0.09 5.61 23.53
C THR A 110 -0.04 6.55 22.33
N LYS A 111 -1.07 6.56 21.47
CA LYS A 111 -1.11 7.44 20.30
C LYS A 111 -1.32 8.90 20.70
N SER A 112 -0.67 9.77 19.94
CA SER A 112 -0.78 11.22 20.12
C SER A 112 -2.19 11.74 19.88
N ILE A 113 -2.54 12.77 20.64
CA ILE A 113 -3.83 13.45 20.59
C ILE A 113 -3.97 14.24 19.28
N GLY A 114 -5.17 14.26 18.72
CA GLY A 114 -5.51 15.09 17.58
C GLY A 114 -5.71 16.57 17.95
N VAL A 115 -6.26 17.34 17.03
CA VAL A 115 -6.58 18.76 17.25
C VAL A 115 -7.80 18.95 18.17
N ASP A 116 -8.56 17.88 18.39
CA ASP A 116 -9.77 17.83 19.20
C ASP A 116 -9.50 17.67 20.70
N GLY A 117 -8.25 17.43 21.10
CA GLY A 117 -7.89 17.29 22.51
C GLY A 117 -8.34 15.96 23.15
N ILE A 118 -8.96 15.06 22.38
CA ILE A 118 -9.53 13.82 22.91
C ILE A 118 -8.45 12.74 22.96
N HIS A 119 -8.08 12.30 24.16
CA HIS A 119 -7.07 11.26 24.34
C HIS A 119 -7.63 9.87 23.94
N PRO A 120 -6.85 9.02 23.23
CA PRO A 120 -7.33 7.69 22.82
C PRO A 120 -7.79 6.82 23.99
N ARG A 121 -7.13 6.95 25.16
CA ARG A 121 -7.52 6.28 26.42
C ARG A 121 -8.97 6.58 26.84
N VAL A 122 -9.42 7.84 26.71
CA VAL A 122 -10.80 8.22 27.07
C VAL A 122 -11.79 7.53 26.14
N LEU A 123 -11.51 7.56 24.83
CA LEU A 123 -12.35 6.90 23.83
C LEU A 123 -12.41 5.38 24.01
N ARG A 124 -11.29 4.76 24.41
CA ARG A 124 -11.21 3.33 24.69
C ARG A 124 -11.99 2.95 25.95
N ASN A 125 -11.75 3.65 27.06
CA ASN A 125 -12.38 3.34 28.34
C ASN A 125 -13.89 3.63 28.35
N CYS A 126 -14.33 4.63 27.56
CA CYS A 126 -15.72 5.01 27.42
C CYS A 126 -16.34 4.54 26.08
N ALA A 127 -15.77 3.51 25.46
CA ALA A 127 -16.14 3.06 24.11
C ALA A 127 -17.64 2.79 23.96
N ALA A 128 -18.26 2.16 24.97
CA ALA A 128 -19.70 1.84 24.94
C ALA A 128 -20.56 3.11 24.87
N ALA A 129 -20.21 4.13 25.66
CA ALA A 129 -20.94 5.39 25.70
C ALA A 129 -20.73 6.21 24.41
N PHE A 130 -19.51 6.19 23.84
CA PHE A 130 -19.20 6.93 22.61
C PHE A 130 -19.66 6.23 21.32
N ALA A 131 -19.91 4.93 21.35
CA ALA A 131 -20.31 4.18 20.15
C ALA A 131 -21.61 4.71 19.53
N ILE A 132 -22.62 4.99 20.35
CA ILE A 132 -23.94 5.48 19.91
C ILE A 132 -23.86 6.87 19.23
N PRO A 133 -23.29 7.92 19.86
CA PRO A 133 -23.18 9.23 19.23
C PRO A 133 -22.26 9.20 18.01
N PHE A 134 -21.15 8.45 18.03
CA PHE A 134 -20.30 8.32 16.85
C PHE A 134 -20.99 7.60 15.70
N ASN A 135 -21.81 6.59 15.96
CA ASN A 135 -22.61 5.95 14.91
C ASN A 135 -23.50 6.96 14.19
N SER A 136 -24.21 7.78 14.98
CA SER A 136 -25.10 8.82 14.46
C SER A 136 -24.31 9.85 13.64
N ILE A 137 -23.17 10.33 14.15
CA ILE A 137 -22.30 11.29 13.46
C ILE A 137 -21.74 10.71 12.17
N PHE A 138 -21.23 9.47 12.19
CA PHE A 138 -20.63 8.83 11.01
C PHE A 138 -21.66 8.59 9.92
N ARG A 139 -22.85 8.10 10.31
CA ARG A 139 -23.97 7.91 9.38
C ARG A 139 -24.41 9.23 8.77
N GLN A 140 -24.64 10.27 9.59
CA GLN A 140 -25.03 11.58 9.09
C GLN A 140 -23.97 12.20 8.18
N SER A 141 -22.70 12.10 8.57
CA SER A 141 -21.56 12.58 7.78
C SER A 141 -21.52 11.91 6.41
N LEU A 142 -21.68 10.58 6.34
CA LEU A 142 -21.68 9.84 5.09
C LEU A 142 -22.92 10.14 4.24
N LEU A 143 -24.11 10.20 4.84
CA LEU A 143 -25.37 10.45 4.13
C LEU A 143 -25.42 11.85 3.51
N SER A 144 -24.99 12.85 4.26
CA SER A 144 -24.91 14.24 3.80
C SER A 144 -23.69 14.50 2.91
N GLY A 145 -22.70 13.61 2.90
CA GLY A 145 -21.41 13.84 2.28
C GLY A 145 -20.60 14.97 2.92
N SER A 146 -20.96 15.40 4.13
CA SER A 146 -20.31 16.48 4.87
C SER A 146 -19.31 15.93 5.89
N VAL A 147 -18.22 16.68 6.15
CA VAL A 147 -17.17 16.27 7.09
C VAL A 147 -17.01 17.35 8.17
N PRO A 148 -17.06 16.98 9.47
CA PRO A 148 -16.82 17.91 10.57
C PRO A 148 -15.56 18.74 10.38
N GLU A 149 -15.63 20.04 10.69
CA GLU A 149 -14.52 20.96 10.45
C GLU A 149 -13.24 20.56 11.20
N TYR A 150 -13.38 20.06 12.44
CA TYR A 150 -12.25 19.59 13.24
C TYR A 150 -11.50 18.41 12.61
N TRP A 151 -12.14 17.60 11.77
CA TRP A 151 -11.50 16.49 11.06
C TRP A 151 -10.68 16.95 9.85
N LYS A 152 -10.94 18.17 9.37
CA LYS A 152 -10.19 18.84 8.30
C LYS A 152 -8.97 19.60 8.83
N LYS A 153 -8.78 19.67 10.15
CA LYS A 153 -7.62 20.28 10.81
C LYS A 153 -6.61 19.20 11.23
N SER A 154 -5.32 19.48 11.12
CA SER A 154 -4.25 18.58 11.59
C SER A 154 -3.08 19.33 12.22
N ASN A 155 -2.57 18.78 13.32
CA ASN A 155 -1.28 19.20 13.89
C ASN A 155 -0.15 18.41 13.22
N ILE A 156 0.89 19.08 12.76
CA ILE A 156 2.05 18.49 12.10
C ILE A 156 3.18 18.34 13.11
N THR A 157 3.63 17.11 13.30
CA THR A 157 4.85 16.80 14.04
C THR A 157 5.97 16.49 13.05
N PRO A 158 7.03 17.30 12.98
CA PRO A 158 8.14 17.04 12.07
C PRO A 158 9.01 15.89 12.58
N ILE A 159 9.18 14.86 11.76
CA ILE A 159 10.07 13.71 12.06
C ILE A 159 11.30 13.80 11.18
N PHE A 160 12.48 13.84 11.79
CA PHE A 160 13.74 13.90 11.05
C PHE A 160 13.94 12.64 10.18
N LYS A 161 14.22 12.81 8.89
CA LYS A 161 14.43 11.72 7.92
C LYS A 161 15.91 11.41 7.72
N LYS A 162 16.71 12.36 7.21
CA LYS A 162 18.14 12.20 6.89
C LYS A 162 18.81 13.53 6.56
N GLY A 163 20.15 13.58 6.53
CA GLY A 163 20.92 14.76 6.12
C GLY A 163 21.16 15.76 7.25
N SER A 164 21.23 17.05 6.93
CA SER A 164 21.41 18.09 7.96
C SER A 164 20.09 18.39 8.69
N LYS A 165 20.14 18.41 10.03
CA LYS A 165 19.01 18.80 10.90
C LYS A 165 18.64 20.29 10.77
N LEU A 166 19.51 21.11 10.19
CA LEU A 166 19.24 22.55 10.01
C LEU A 166 18.28 22.85 8.85
N LYS A 167 18.00 21.86 8.00
CA LYS A 167 17.24 22.03 6.76
C LYS A 167 15.83 21.44 6.91
N ALA A 168 14.80 22.29 6.85
CA ALA A 168 13.40 21.89 7.06
C ALA A 168 12.93 20.77 6.11
N TYR A 169 13.42 20.75 4.86
CA TYR A 169 13.06 19.72 3.87
C TYR A 169 13.56 18.31 4.22
N ASN A 170 14.43 18.17 5.23
CA ASN A 170 14.90 16.88 5.75
C ASN A 170 13.96 16.28 6.80
N TYR A 171 12.84 16.94 7.12
CA TYR A 171 11.83 16.46 8.04
C TYR A 171 10.58 15.99 7.27
N ARG A 172 9.95 14.92 7.75
CA ARG A 172 8.66 14.43 7.29
C ARG A 172 7.54 15.08 8.11
N PRO A 173 6.52 15.67 7.47
CA PRO A 173 5.38 16.21 8.19
C PRO A 173 4.38 15.10 8.54
N VAL A 174 4.34 14.65 9.80
CA VAL A 174 3.32 13.69 10.24
C VAL A 174 2.10 14.41 10.76
N SER A 175 0.96 14.18 10.10
CA SER A 175 -0.34 14.75 10.45
C SER A 175 -1.02 13.96 11.56
N LEU A 176 -1.18 14.61 12.71
CA LEU A 176 -2.03 14.17 13.79
C LEU A 176 -3.47 14.65 13.52
N THR A 177 -4.27 13.76 12.92
CA THR A 177 -5.70 13.96 12.70
C THR A 177 -6.53 13.48 13.89
N SER A 178 -7.77 13.98 13.98
CA SER A 178 -8.78 13.58 14.97
C SER A 178 -8.95 12.05 15.02
N ILE A 179 -9.04 11.48 16.22
CA ILE A 179 -9.18 10.04 16.40
C ILE A 179 -10.54 9.54 15.87
N PRO A 180 -11.68 10.20 16.18
CA PRO A 180 -12.96 9.89 15.53
C PRO A 180 -12.87 9.88 14.00
N CYS A 181 -12.16 10.84 13.40
CA CYS A 181 -11.92 10.85 11.95
C CYS A 181 -11.20 9.57 11.50
N LYS A 182 -10.12 9.17 12.19
CA LYS A 182 -9.39 7.92 11.89
C LYS A 182 -10.27 6.68 12.02
N VAL A 183 -11.23 6.66 12.95
CA VAL A 183 -12.20 5.55 13.07
C VAL A 183 -13.09 5.49 11.84
N MET A 184 -13.66 6.62 11.42
CA MET A 184 -14.47 6.68 10.20
C MET A 184 -13.66 6.31 8.95
N GLU A 185 -12.42 6.81 8.83
CA GLU A 185 -11.50 6.45 7.75
C GLU A 185 -11.21 4.94 7.73
N LYS A 186 -11.06 4.27 8.89
CA LYS A 186 -10.88 2.80 8.96
C LYS A 186 -12.10 2.06 8.43
N ILE A 187 -13.31 2.51 8.78
CA ILE A 187 -14.56 1.93 8.28
C ILE A 187 -14.59 2.06 6.75
N ILE A 188 -14.39 3.27 6.23
CA ILE A 188 -14.38 3.52 4.77
C ILE A 188 -13.28 2.71 4.07
N HIS A 189 -12.07 2.69 4.63
CA HIS A 189 -10.93 1.94 4.10
C HIS A 189 -11.25 0.45 3.98
N LYS A 190 -11.86 -0.17 5.02
CA LYS A 190 -12.25 -1.59 5.01
C LYS A 190 -13.11 -1.91 3.79
N HIS A 191 -14.11 -1.08 3.52
CA HIS A 191 -15.07 -1.31 2.44
C HIS A 191 -14.47 -1.03 1.05
N ILE A 192 -13.73 0.08 0.88
CA ILE A 192 -13.06 0.36 -0.39
C ILE A 192 -12.05 -0.75 -0.72
N MET A 193 -11.28 -1.21 0.28
CA MET A 193 -10.31 -2.28 0.06
C MET A 193 -10.99 -3.61 -0.28
N ALA A 194 -12.10 -3.96 0.40
CA ALA A 194 -12.89 -5.15 0.08
C ALA A 194 -13.37 -5.11 -1.38
N HIS A 195 -14.01 -4.00 -1.79
CA HIS A 195 -14.42 -3.76 -3.17
C HIS A 195 -13.29 -3.93 -4.18
N CYS A 196 -12.12 -3.32 -3.91
CA CYS A 196 -10.97 -3.39 -4.80
C CYS A 196 -10.39 -4.81 -4.90
N VAL A 197 -10.45 -5.60 -3.83
CA VAL A 197 -9.98 -6.99 -3.83
C VAL A 197 -10.97 -7.92 -4.54
N GLU A 198 -12.27 -7.80 -4.23
CA GLU A 198 -13.34 -8.61 -4.83
C GLU A 198 -13.41 -8.43 -6.35
N ASN A 199 -13.17 -7.20 -6.83
CA ASN A 199 -13.22 -6.87 -8.25
C ASN A 199 -11.84 -6.88 -8.93
N ASN A 200 -10.78 -7.38 -8.27
CA ASN A 200 -9.41 -7.44 -8.80
C ASN A 200 -8.89 -6.09 -9.37
N LEU A 201 -9.22 -4.99 -8.69
CA LEU A 201 -8.92 -3.63 -9.15
C LEU A 201 -7.50 -3.16 -8.77
N ILE A 202 -6.85 -3.83 -7.82
CA ILE A 202 -5.47 -3.50 -7.43
C ILE A 202 -4.48 -4.22 -8.35
N SER A 203 -3.53 -3.47 -8.88
CA SER A 203 -2.45 -3.98 -9.72
C SER A 203 -1.64 -5.06 -8.99
N LYS A 204 -1.38 -6.17 -9.68
CA LYS A 204 -0.52 -7.25 -9.19
C LYS A 204 0.91 -6.78 -8.87
N HIS A 205 1.33 -5.64 -9.44
CA HIS A 205 2.64 -5.03 -9.25
C HIS A 205 2.77 -4.23 -7.94
N GLN A 206 1.66 -3.98 -7.22
CA GLN A 206 1.68 -3.27 -5.94
C GLN A 206 1.96 -4.22 -4.76
N HIS A 207 2.96 -3.87 -3.96
CA HIS A 207 3.32 -4.56 -2.71
C HIS A 207 3.14 -3.68 -1.46
N GLY A 208 3.06 -2.35 -1.62
CA GLY A 208 2.86 -1.41 -0.52
C GLY A 208 1.42 -1.45 -0.03
N PHE A 209 1.22 -1.50 1.29
CA PHE A 209 -0.06 -1.54 1.99
C PHE A 209 -1.09 -2.58 1.49
N ILE A 210 -0.65 -3.63 0.79
CA ILE A 210 -1.49 -4.76 0.37
C ILE A 210 -1.32 -5.92 1.34
N ARG A 211 -2.43 -6.50 1.79
CA ARG A 211 -2.44 -7.65 2.72
C ARG A 211 -1.63 -8.82 2.12
N LYS A 212 -0.77 -9.44 2.95
CA LYS A 212 0.17 -10.53 2.57
C LYS A 212 1.30 -10.13 1.62
N LYS A 213 1.40 -8.87 1.20
CA LYS A 213 2.57 -8.32 0.52
C LYS A 213 3.31 -7.35 1.45
N GLY A 214 4.60 -7.21 1.23
CA GLY A 214 5.46 -6.36 2.06
C GLY A 214 6.84 -6.19 1.44
N CYS A 215 7.74 -5.48 2.14
CA CYS A 215 9.09 -5.23 1.67
C CYS A 215 9.81 -6.54 1.27
N LEU A 216 9.69 -7.58 2.09
CA LEU A 216 10.33 -8.87 1.84
C LEU A 216 9.87 -9.50 0.52
N THR A 217 8.56 -9.58 0.27
CA THR A 217 8.02 -10.17 -0.98
C THR A 217 8.50 -9.42 -2.21
N ASN A 218 8.59 -8.09 -2.13
CA ASN A 218 9.04 -7.24 -3.22
C ASN A 218 10.55 -7.43 -3.48
N LEU A 219 11.35 -7.50 -2.42
CA LEU A 219 12.80 -7.73 -2.54
C LEU A 219 13.14 -9.14 -3.02
N LEU A 220 12.40 -10.16 -2.58
CA LEU A 220 12.60 -11.55 -3.02
C LEU A 220 12.27 -11.71 -4.51
N GLU A 221 11.11 -11.22 -4.95
CA GLU A 221 10.71 -11.32 -6.34
C GLU A 221 11.65 -10.53 -7.27
N ALA A 222 12.12 -9.34 -6.84
CA ALA A 222 13.17 -8.62 -7.57
C ALA A 222 14.47 -9.44 -7.64
N ARG A 223 14.90 -10.01 -6.52
CA ARG A 223 16.12 -10.83 -6.44
C ARG A 223 16.03 -12.07 -7.32
N ASP A 224 14.90 -12.76 -7.34
CA ASP A 224 14.68 -13.96 -8.14
C ASP A 224 14.84 -13.65 -9.64
N ILE A 225 14.29 -12.52 -10.10
CA ILE A 225 14.47 -12.03 -11.48
C ILE A 225 15.95 -11.83 -11.80
N PHE A 226 16.71 -11.21 -10.88
CA PHE A 226 18.14 -10.97 -11.11
C PHE A 226 18.95 -12.26 -11.11
N THR A 227 18.71 -13.16 -10.16
CA THR A 227 19.44 -14.43 -10.10
C THR A 227 19.18 -15.29 -11.32
N GLU A 228 17.94 -15.30 -11.83
CA GLU A 228 17.60 -16.02 -13.06
C GLU A 228 18.27 -15.40 -14.29
N ALA A 229 18.24 -14.07 -14.43
CA ALA A 229 18.94 -13.39 -15.52
C ALA A 229 20.44 -13.70 -15.53
N MET A 230 21.08 -13.69 -14.35
CA MET A 230 22.50 -14.03 -14.21
C MET A 230 22.80 -15.49 -14.48
N HIS A 231 21.91 -16.41 -14.07
CA HIS A 231 22.04 -17.83 -14.36
C HIS A 231 22.01 -18.11 -15.87
N GLN A 232 21.18 -17.36 -16.61
CA GLN A 232 21.11 -17.40 -18.08
C GLN A 232 22.27 -16.63 -18.77
N GLY A 233 23.17 -16.01 -18.02
CA GLY A 233 24.31 -15.26 -18.55
C GLY A 233 23.97 -13.84 -19.04
N TYR A 234 22.80 -13.31 -18.70
CA TYR A 234 22.36 -11.96 -19.06
C TYR A 234 22.62 -10.94 -17.93
N SER A 235 22.66 -9.67 -18.29
CA SER A 235 22.63 -8.54 -17.36
C SER A 235 21.20 -8.04 -17.14
N ALA A 236 20.98 -7.31 -16.04
CA ALA A 236 19.71 -6.69 -15.77
C ALA A 236 19.89 -5.26 -15.27
N ASP A 237 19.09 -4.34 -15.80
CA ASP A 237 19.10 -2.94 -15.42
C ASP A 237 17.90 -2.61 -14.54
N ILE A 238 18.17 -1.93 -13.43
CA ILE A 238 17.17 -1.52 -12.45
C ILE A 238 17.06 -0.01 -12.46
N ILE A 239 15.88 0.49 -12.80
CA ILE A 239 15.56 1.91 -12.74
C ILE A 239 14.80 2.15 -11.46
N TYR A 240 15.47 2.72 -10.46
CA TYR A 240 14.84 3.19 -9.23
C TYR A 240 14.27 4.59 -9.45
N THR A 241 12.97 4.76 -9.23
CA THR A 241 12.29 6.05 -9.36
C THR A 241 11.80 6.56 -8.00
N ASP A 242 11.78 7.88 -7.81
CA ASP A 242 11.32 8.56 -6.60
C ASP A 242 10.43 9.74 -7.01
N PHE A 243 9.19 9.78 -6.53
CA PHE A 243 8.31 10.92 -6.79
C PHE A 243 8.66 12.13 -5.90
N ALA A 244 8.61 13.33 -6.47
CA ALA A 244 8.87 14.55 -5.73
C ALA A 244 7.73 14.87 -4.75
N LYS A 245 7.86 14.44 -3.48
CA LYS A 245 6.85 14.63 -2.41
C LYS A 245 5.51 13.98 -2.75
N ALA A 246 5.54 12.67 -3.02
CA ALA A 246 4.42 11.92 -3.59
C ALA A 246 3.06 12.17 -2.88
N PHE A 247 3.01 11.95 -1.56
CA PHE A 247 1.79 12.12 -0.77
C PHE A 247 1.30 13.56 -0.73
N ASP A 248 2.20 14.55 -0.74
CA ASP A 248 1.86 15.97 -0.62
C ASP A 248 1.38 16.59 -1.95
N LYS A 249 1.64 15.94 -3.09
CA LYS A 249 1.38 16.49 -4.42
C LYS A 249 0.17 15.91 -5.14
N VAL A 250 -0.45 14.84 -4.62
CA VAL A 250 -1.60 14.19 -5.28
C VAL A 250 -2.69 15.21 -5.62
N PRO A 251 -2.98 15.47 -6.91
CA PRO A 251 -3.98 16.46 -7.30
C PRO A 251 -5.39 15.92 -7.03
N HIS A 252 -6.17 16.63 -6.22
CA HIS A 252 -7.49 16.15 -5.77
C HIS A 252 -8.47 15.89 -6.91
N LYS A 253 -8.50 16.76 -7.93
CA LYS A 253 -9.40 16.59 -9.09
C LYS A 253 -9.11 15.29 -9.85
N ARG A 254 -7.83 14.98 -10.07
CA ARG A 254 -7.38 13.76 -10.77
C ARG A 254 -7.59 12.51 -9.92
N LEU A 255 -7.36 12.61 -8.62
CA LEU A 255 -7.69 11.54 -7.68
C LEU A 255 -9.17 11.18 -7.73
N LEU A 256 -10.06 12.18 -7.59
CA LEU A 256 -11.51 11.95 -7.64
C LEU A 256 -11.97 11.36 -8.99
N HIS A 257 -11.33 11.76 -10.09
CA HIS A 257 -11.57 11.17 -11.40
C HIS A 257 -11.21 9.68 -11.43
N LYS A 258 -10.04 9.27 -10.91
CA LYS A 258 -9.65 7.85 -10.79
C LYS A 258 -10.58 7.07 -9.88
N LEU A 259 -10.94 7.61 -8.71
CA LEU A 259 -11.87 6.95 -7.79
C LEU A 259 -13.22 6.66 -8.47
N LYS A 260 -13.71 7.60 -9.28
CA LYS A 260 -14.91 7.38 -10.11
C LYS A 260 -14.71 6.21 -11.08
N ALA A 261 -13.56 6.10 -11.75
CA ALA A 261 -13.26 4.98 -12.64
C ALA A 261 -13.20 3.62 -11.91
N TYR A 262 -12.80 3.61 -10.63
CA TYR A 262 -12.85 2.40 -9.77
C TYR A 262 -14.26 2.02 -9.28
N GLY A 263 -15.31 2.71 -9.72
CA GLY A 263 -16.69 2.46 -9.29
C GLY A 263 -17.07 3.15 -7.97
N ILE A 264 -16.22 4.03 -7.43
CA ILE A 264 -16.53 4.80 -6.22
C ILE A 264 -17.36 6.02 -6.62
N HIS A 265 -18.63 6.02 -6.22
CA HIS A 265 -19.61 7.00 -6.69
C HIS A 265 -20.40 7.67 -5.55
N LYS A 266 -21.27 8.61 -5.95
CA LYS A 266 -22.31 9.24 -5.12
C LYS A 266 -21.78 9.76 -3.77
N LYS A 267 -22.41 9.33 -2.67
CA LYS A 267 -22.19 9.81 -1.30
C LYS A 267 -20.75 9.56 -0.82
N LEU A 268 -20.18 8.40 -1.13
CA LEU A 268 -18.81 8.07 -0.71
C LEU A 268 -17.79 8.94 -1.46
N LEU A 269 -17.94 9.10 -2.77
CA LEU A 269 -17.08 9.99 -3.55
C LEU A 269 -17.20 11.45 -3.08
N LEU A 270 -18.43 11.89 -2.77
CA LEU A 270 -18.69 13.22 -2.20
C LEU A 270 -18.02 13.38 -0.83
N TRP A 271 -18.13 12.38 0.04
CA TRP A 271 -17.50 12.40 1.35
C TRP A 271 -15.97 12.49 1.23
N ILE A 272 -15.34 11.70 0.35
CA ILE A 272 -13.89 11.76 0.11
C ILE A 272 -13.51 13.15 -0.44
N LYS A 273 -14.30 13.70 -1.37
CA LYS A 273 -14.11 15.06 -1.87
C LYS A 273 -14.15 16.09 -0.74
N MET A 274 -15.12 16.01 0.16
CA MET A 274 -15.23 16.94 1.30
C MET A 274 -14.17 16.70 2.37
N TRP A 275 -13.67 15.47 2.51
CA TRP A 275 -12.57 15.15 3.42
C TRP A 275 -11.23 15.72 2.94
N LEU A 276 -11.02 15.81 1.63
CA LEU A 276 -9.84 16.43 0.99
C LEU A 276 -9.93 17.95 0.92
N LYS A 277 -11.13 18.52 0.82
CA LYS A 277 -11.37 19.95 0.61
C LYS A 277 -11.18 20.77 1.90
N ASP A 278 -10.69 22.00 1.75
CA ASP A 278 -10.59 23.03 2.81
C ASP A 278 -9.84 22.55 4.07
N ARG A 279 -8.81 21.72 3.87
CA ARG A 279 -7.98 21.22 4.96
C ARG A 279 -7.00 22.28 5.45
N LYS A 280 -6.76 22.29 6.75
CA LYS A 280 -5.81 23.19 7.42
C LYS A 280 -4.80 22.40 8.23
N GLN A 281 -3.55 22.83 8.20
CA GLN A 281 -2.48 22.24 8.99
C GLN A 281 -1.68 23.32 9.73
N ARG A 282 -1.11 22.97 10.88
CA ARG A 282 -0.15 23.80 11.62
C ARG A 282 0.94 22.93 12.22
N VAL A 283 2.14 23.46 12.39
CA VAL A 283 3.26 22.74 13.02
C VAL A 283 3.19 22.93 14.54
N VAL A 284 3.43 21.85 15.29
CA VAL A 284 3.48 21.88 16.76
C VAL A 284 4.85 21.38 17.22
N LEU A 285 5.51 22.18 18.07
CA LEU A 285 6.82 21.90 18.66
C LEU A 285 6.76 22.17 20.17
N GLY A 286 6.54 21.11 20.95
CA GLY A 286 6.29 21.26 22.39
C GLY A 286 5.05 22.11 22.62
N GLU A 287 5.22 23.23 23.32
CA GLU A 287 4.16 24.19 23.63
C GLU A 287 3.92 25.22 22.51
N HIS A 288 4.83 25.33 21.55
CA HIS A 288 4.73 26.29 20.45
C HIS A 288 3.91 25.73 19.29
N VAL A 289 3.02 26.56 18.75
CA VAL A 289 2.18 26.23 17.59
C VAL A 289 2.35 27.29 16.50
N SER A 290 2.44 26.87 15.24
CA SER A 290 2.43 27.79 14.11
C SER A 290 1.02 28.28 13.79
N GLU A 291 0.94 29.29 12.93
CA GLU A 291 -0.29 29.66 12.26
C GLU A 291 -0.86 28.51 11.41
N TRP A 292 -2.17 28.58 11.16
CA TRP A 292 -2.86 27.65 10.27
C TRP A 292 -2.54 27.96 8.81
N LYS A 293 -2.16 26.92 8.07
CA LYS A 293 -1.96 26.98 6.61
C LYS A 293 -2.91 26.04 5.90
N ASN A 294 -3.44 26.50 4.77
CA ASN A 294 -4.32 25.69 3.92
C ASN A 294 -3.52 24.61 3.18
N VAL A 295 -4.10 23.43 3.06
CA VAL A 295 -3.57 22.30 2.29
C VAL A 295 -4.37 22.21 0.99
N THR A 296 -3.73 22.54 -0.13
CA THR A 296 -4.39 22.60 -1.44
C THR A 296 -4.28 21.32 -2.25
N ASN A 297 -3.27 20.49 -1.97
CA ASN A 297 -2.99 19.23 -2.67
C ASN A 297 -2.53 18.16 -1.70
N GLY A 298 -2.52 16.92 -2.19
CA GLY A 298 -2.00 15.78 -1.45
C GLY A 298 -3.04 15.08 -0.58
N VAL A 299 -2.61 13.94 -0.03
CA VAL A 299 -3.34 13.15 0.94
C VAL A 299 -2.62 13.24 2.29
N PRO A 300 -3.31 13.38 3.43
CA PRO A 300 -2.65 13.62 4.71
C PRO A 300 -1.76 12.46 5.15
N GLN A 301 -0.46 12.72 5.33
CA GLN A 301 0.49 11.73 5.82
C GLN A 301 0.25 11.46 7.31
N GLY A 302 -0.30 10.29 7.67
CA GLY A 302 -0.76 9.97 9.04
C GLY A 302 -2.26 9.74 9.16
N SER A 303 -3.00 9.94 8.06
CA SER A 303 -4.36 9.43 7.88
C SER A 303 -4.37 7.92 7.60
N VAL A 304 -5.51 7.28 7.82
CA VAL A 304 -5.74 5.87 7.47
C VAL A 304 -6.12 5.74 6.01
N LEU A 305 -6.90 6.69 5.48
CA LEU A 305 -7.39 6.65 4.11
C LEU A 305 -6.35 7.12 3.08
N GLY A 306 -5.42 8.00 3.47
CA GLY A 306 -4.42 8.58 2.57
C GLY A 306 -3.57 7.56 1.82
N PRO A 307 -2.96 6.56 2.49
CA PRO A 307 -2.22 5.49 1.82
C PRO A 307 -3.03 4.71 0.79
N LEU A 308 -4.29 4.40 1.08
CA LEU A 308 -5.18 3.70 0.15
C LEU A 308 -5.47 4.56 -1.09
N LEU A 309 -5.81 5.84 -0.88
CA LEU A 309 -6.05 6.77 -1.98
C LEU A 309 -4.82 6.95 -2.87
N PHE A 310 -3.62 6.98 -2.27
CA PHE A 310 -2.37 7.04 -3.01
C PHE A 310 -2.14 5.79 -3.86
N ILE A 311 -2.38 4.59 -3.30
CA ILE A 311 -2.26 3.34 -4.06
C ILE A 311 -3.20 3.34 -5.25
N LEU A 312 -4.47 3.66 -5.04
CA LEU A 312 -5.45 3.73 -6.13
C LEU A 312 -5.06 4.78 -7.17
N PHE A 313 -4.37 5.84 -6.75
CA PHE A 313 -3.88 6.86 -7.67
C PHE A 313 -2.76 6.34 -8.58
N ILE A 314 -1.78 5.60 -8.07
CA ILE A 314 -0.63 5.10 -8.86
C ILE A 314 -0.90 3.77 -9.57
N ASN A 315 -2.05 3.16 -9.32
CA ASN A 315 -2.32 1.76 -9.68
C ASN A 315 -2.30 1.46 -11.19
N ASP A 316 -2.49 2.47 -12.04
CA ASP A 316 -2.48 2.41 -13.51
C ASP A 316 -1.11 2.74 -14.13
N LEU A 317 -0.13 3.22 -13.35
CA LEU A 317 1.25 3.43 -13.84
C LEU A 317 1.85 2.15 -14.47
N PRO A 318 1.66 0.95 -13.91
CA PRO A 318 2.14 -0.28 -14.52
C PRO A 318 1.57 -0.58 -15.90
N ASP A 319 0.39 -0.06 -16.25
CA ASP A 319 -0.27 -0.38 -17.51
C ASP A 319 0.43 0.27 -18.72
N SER A 320 1.27 1.29 -18.49
CA SER A 320 2.08 1.94 -19.52
C SER A 320 3.51 1.40 -19.64
N ILE A 321 3.85 0.33 -18.90
CA ILE A 321 5.22 -0.20 -18.80
C ILE A 321 5.23 -1.66 -19.26
N VAL A 322 6.10 -1.97 -20.20
CA VAL A 322 6.24 -3.31 -20.77
C VAL A 322 7.05 -4.21 -19.84
N HIS A 323 8.14 -3.68 -19.28
CA HIS A 323 9.00 -4.42 -18.36
C HIS A 323 8.37 -4.64 -17.00
N LYS A 324 9.01 -5.49 -16.18
CA LYS A 324 8.57 -5.73 -14.82
C LYS A 324 8.72 -4.45 -14.00
N ILE A 325 7.60 -3.82 -13.67
CA ILE A 325 7.54 -2.81 -12.60
C ILE A 325 7.14 -3.44 -11.28
N MET A 326 7.71 -2.90 -10.20
CA MET A 326 7.35 -3.23 -8.83
C MET A 326 7.10 -1.95 -8.06
N LEU A 327 5.91 -1.83 -7.47
CA LEU A 327 5.50 -0.69 -6.67
C LEU A 327 5.53 -1.05 -5.18
N TYR A 328 5.98 -0.12 -4.37
CA TYR A 328 5.83 -0.14 -2.92
C TYR A 328 5.45 1.26 -2.44
N ALA A 329 4.14 1.54 -2.47
CA ALA A 329 3.65 2.91 -2.26
C ALA A 329 4.30 3.89 -3.24
N ASP A 330 5.04 4.90 -2.76
CA ASP A 330 5.72 5.91 -3.56
C ASP A 330 7.07 5.46 -4.13
N ASP A 331 7.67 4.41 -3.59
CA ASP A 331 8.86 3.79 -4.17
C ASP A 331 8.44 2.89 -5.36
N SER A 332 9.09 3.05 -6.50
CA SER A 332 8.93 2.11 -7.61
C SER A 332 10.24 1.79 -8.32
N LYS A 333 10.27 0.62 -8.93
CA LYS A 333 11.42 0.17 -9.72
C LYS A 333 10.97 -0.60 -10.96
N ILE A 334 11.64 -0.32 -12.07
CA ILE A 334 11.46 -0.99 -13.35
C ILE A 334 12.69 -1.88 -13.56
N ILE A 335 12.47 -3.13 -13.94
CA ILE A 335 13.53 -4.14 -14.12
C ILE A 335 13.51 -4.60 -15.58
N GLY A 336 14.58 -4.29 -16.31
CA GLY A 336 14.80 -4.78 -17.68
C GLY A 336 15.90 -5.83 -17.73
N ILE A 337 15.65 -6.96 -18.40
CA ILE A 337 16.69 -7.97 -18.68
C ILE A 337 17.33 -7.60 -20.01
N ILE A 338 18.64 -7.35 -20.01
CA ILE A 338 19.36 -6.83 -21.17
C ILE A 338 20.06 -7.98 -21.88
N LYS A 339 19.50 -8.42 -23.01
CA LYS A 339 20.06 -9.45 -23.90
C LYS A 339 20.72 -8.81 -25.14
N SER A 340 20.27 -7.63 -25.52
CA SER A 340 20.64 -6.90 -26.73
C SER A 340 20.52 -5.38 -26.53
N ALA A 341 21.07 -4.60 -27.45
CA ALA A 341 20.91 -3.14 -27.43
C ALA A 341 19.44 -2.69 -27.63
N SER A 342 18.60 -3.53 -28.24
CA SER A 342 17.18 -3.24 -28.39
C SER A 342 16.45 -3.24 -27.05
N ASP A 343 16.87 -4.08 -26.09
CA ASP A 343 16.26 -4.14 -24.76
C ASP A 343 16.47 -2.82 -24.00
N ASN A 344 17.67 -2.23 -24.11
CA ASN A 344 17.95 -0.89 -23.55
C ASN A 344 17.03 0.18 -24.12
N THR A 345 16.77 0.12 -25.43
CA THR A 345 15.86 1.07 -26.11
C THR A 345 14.44 0.91 -25.60
N THR A 346 13.98 -0.33 -25.41
CA THR A 346 12.65 -0.60 -24.84
C THR A 346 12.55 -0.20 -23.37
N LEU A 347 13.61 -0.34 -22.59
CA LEU A 347 13.63 0.12 -21.19
C LEU A 347 13.63 1.65 -21.10
N GLN A 348 14.32 2.34 -22.02
CA GLN A 348 14.23 3.80 -22.15
C GLN A 348 12.81 4.25 -22.56
N ALA A 349 12.14 3.53 -23.45
CA ALA A 349 10.75 3.80 -23.80
C ALA A 349 9.80 3.65 -22.60
N ASP A 350 10.03 2.66 -21.73
CA ASP A 350 9.27 2.50 -20.48
C ASP A 350 9.49 3.67 -19.51
N ILE A 351 10.70 4.20 -19.44
CA ILE A 351 11.00 5.42 -18.67
C ILE A 351 10.22 6.61 -19.25
N ASP A 352 10.24 6.77 -20.57
CA ASP A 352 9.54 7.87 -21.25
C ASP A 352 8.01 7.76 -21.08
N ASN A 353 7.46 6.54 -21.10
CA ASN A 353 6.06 6.27 -20.80
C ASN A 353 5.73 6.62 -19.34
N ALA A 354 6.59 6.27 -18.39
CA ALA A 354 6.41 6.63 -16.99
C ALA A 354 6.47 8.16 -16.79
N VAL A 355 7.35 8.86 -17.50
CA VAL A 355 7.42 10.34 -17.50
C VAL A 355 6.15 10.94 -18.10
N THR A 356 5.67 10.40 -19.21
CA THR A 356 4.41 10.81 -19.86
C THR A 356 3.22 10.61 -18.91
N TRP A 357 3.15 9.49 -18.21
CA TRP A 357 2.18 9.25 -17.13
C TRP A 357 2.35 10.26 -15.99
N SER A 358 3.58 10.62 -15.63
CA SER A 358 3.86 11.58 -14.56
C SER A 358 3.33 12.98 -14.90
N ASN A 359 3.47 13.43 -16.15
CA ASN A 359 2.91 14.67 -16.68
C ASN A 359 1.37 14.56 -16.78
N THR A 360 0.94 13.43 -17.34
CA THR A 360 -0.37 12.74 -17.23
C THR A 360 -1.18 13.07 -16.00
N TRP A 361 -0.52 12.89 -14.86
CA TRP A 361 -1.13 12.84 -13.54
C TRP A 361 -0.57 13.89 -12.56
N LEU A 362 0.29 14.81 -13.02
CA LEU A 362 0.93 15.90 -12.26
C LEU A 362 1.71 15.37 -11.05
N MET A 363 2.38 14.24 -11.25
CA MET A 363 3.17 13.52 -10.25
C MET A 363 4.61 13.37 -10.72
N HIS A 364 5.32 14.50 -10.85
CA HIS A 364 6.69 14.51 -11.39
C HIS A 364 7.70 13.75 -10.51
N PHE A 365 8.65 13.10 -11.16
CA PHE A 365 9.77 12.43 -10.52
C PHE A 365 10.80 13.44 -9.95
N ASN A 366 11.54 13.00 -8.95
CA ASN A 366 12.73 13.67 -8.44
C ASN A 366 13.96 12.99 -9.05
N ILE A 367 14.47 13.54 -10.15
CA ILE A 367 15.57 12.92 -10.93
C ILE A 367 16.83 12.74 -10.09
N ASP A 368 17.18 13.69 -9.22
CA ASP A 368 18.36 13.60 -8.36
C ASP A 368 18.37 12.35 -7.47
N LYS A 369 17.17 11.85 -7.12
CA LYS A 369 16.98 10.65 -6.31
C LYS A 369 16.73 9.40 -7.14
N CYS A 370 16.34 9.54 -8.41
CA CYS A 370 16.27 8.42 -9.33
C CYS A 370 17.69 7.88 -9.56
N LYS A 371 17.82 6.56 -9.68
CA LYS A 371 19.12 5.89 -9.86
C LYS A 371 18.98 4.71 -10.80
N VAL A 372 20.00 4.48 -11.62
CA VAL A 372 20.15 3.26 -12.41
C VAL A 372 21.15 2.35 -11.72
N MET A 373 20.86 1.05 -11.70
CA MET A 373 21.82 0.02 -11.30
C MET A 373 21.89 -1.04 -12.39
N HIS A 374 23.08 -1.20 -12.97
CA HIS A 374 23.37 -2.29 -13.92
C HIS A 374 23.87 -3.50 -13.15
N ALA A 375 23.00 -4.49 -12.95
CA ALA A 375 23.29 -5.71 -12.20
C ALA A 375 23.81 -6.83 -13.10
N GLY A 376 24.75 -7.62 -12.57
CA GLY A 376 25.32 -8.79 -13.25
C GLY A 376 26.71 -8.55 -13.82
N ARG A 377 27.13 -9.38 -14.77
CA ARG A 377 28.41 -9.17 -15.47
C ARG A 377 28.22 -8.06 -16.49
N PRO A 378 28.85 -6.88 -16.30
CA PRO A 378 28.67 -5.79 -17.23
C PRO A 378 29.29 -6.18 -18.56
N ASN A 379 28.46 -6.44 -19.57
CA ASN A 379 28.94 -6.39 -20.94
C ASN A 379 29.10 -4.90 -21.26
N LYS A 380 30.33 -4.37 -21.24
CA LYS A 380 30.61 -2.95 -21.52
C LYS A 380 29.99 -2.46 -22.84
N ARG A 381 29.74 -3.37 -23.80
CA ARG A 381 29.10 -3.06 -25.08
C ARG A 381 27.58 -2.83 -24.98
N LEU A 382 26.94 -3.28 -23.90
CA LEU A 382 25.50 -3.16 -23.64
C LEU A 382 25.19 -2.18 -22.51
N SER A 383 26.19 -1.55 -21.90
CA SER A 383 26.00 -0.49 -20.92
C SER A 383 25.33 0.72 -21.59
N HIS A 384 24.22 1.18 -21.05
CA HIS A 384 23.45 2.29 -21.61
C HIS A 384 23.14 3.33 -20.53
N ASP A 385 23.31 4.61 -20.90
CA ASP A 385 22.93 5.72 -20.03
C ASP A 385 21.47 6.07 -20.28
N TYR A 386 20.63 5.87 -19.26
CA TYR A 386 19.22 6.22 -19.33
C TYR A 386 19.00 7.68 -18.94
N SER A 387 17.94 8.27 -19.49
CA SER A 387 17.58 9.67 -19.25
C SER A 387 16.10 9.84 -18.95
N MET A 388 15.73 10.93 -18.28
CA MET A 388 14.35 11.33 -18.01
C MET A 388 14.16 12.79 -18.43
N GLU A 389 13.02 13.08 -19.05
CA GLU A 389 12.60 14.45 -19.30
C GLU A 389 12.04 15.09 -18.01
N THR A 390 12.48 16.30 -17.70
CA THR A 390 11.99 17.13 -16.60
C THR A 390 10.81 17.99 -17.02
N ALA A 391 10.13 18.59 -16.04
CA ALA A 391 8.98 19.45 -16.28
C ALA A 391 9.30 20.72 -17.10
N ASP A 392 10.58 21.08 -17.26
CA ASP A 392 11.06 22.17 -18.12
C ASP A 392 11.35 21.73 -19.56
N GLY A 393 11.07 20.46 -19.92
CA GLY A 393 11.31 19.88 -21.24
C GLY A 393 12.77 19.49 -21.50
N MET A 394 13.67 19.61 -20.51
CA MET A 394 15.06 19.18 -20.64
C MET A 394 15.22 17.70 -20.31
N ARG A 395 16.17 17.02 -20.97
CA ARG A 395 16.48 15.62 -20.71
C ARG A 395 17.71 15.50 -19.83
N HIS A 396 17.55 14.86 -18.68
CA HIS A 396 18.63 14.66 -17.71
C HIS A 396 18.99 13.19 -17.61
N THR A 397 20.28 12.88 -17.65
CA THR A 397 20.80 11.52 -17.43
C THR A 397 20.54 11.09 -15.99
N ILE A 398 20.00 9.89 -15.81
CA ILE A 398 19.76 9.31 -14.50
C ILE A 398 21.10 8.79 -13.96
N ALA A 399 21.48 9.19 -12.75
CA ALA A 399 22.75 8.80 -12.18
C ALA A 399 22.85 7.29 -11.90
N THR A 400 23.93 6.68 -12.37
CA THR A 400 24.25 5.27 -12.12
C THR A 400 24.80 5.05 -10.71
N THR A 401 24.42 3.95 -10.06
CA THR A 401 24.91 3.55 -8.74
C THR A 401 25.28 2.06 -8.70
N THR A 402 26.32 1.73 -7.95
CA THR A 402 26.72 0.34 -7.68
C THR A 402 26.01 -0.23 -6.44
N ILE A 403 25.60 0.62 -5.50
CA ILE A 403 24.90 0.23 -4.28
C ILE A 403 23.69 1.14 -4.07
N LYS A 404 22.53 0.56 -3.77
CA LYS A 404 21.29 1.30 -3.48
C LYS A 404 20.62 0.74 -2.24
N CYS A 405 20.12 1.64 -1.38
CA CYS A 405 19.17 1.27 -0.33
C CYS A 405 17.78 1.14 -0.95
N ASP A 406 17.27 -0.09 -1.00
CA ASP A 406 15.98 -0.49 -1.55
C ASP A 406 15.11 -1.08 -0.42
N LEU A 407 14.01 -0.41 -0.11
CA LEU A 407 13.09 -0.77 1.00
C LEU A 407 13.80 -1.04 2.35
N GLY A 408 14.93 -0.35 2.60
CA GLY A 408 15.72 -0.44 3.83
C GLY A 408 16.94 -1.38 3.76
N VAL A 409 17.08 -2.14 2.68
CA VAL A 409 18.17 -3.11 2.47
C VAL A 409 19.16 -2.56 1.44
N LEU A 410 20.46 -2.68 1.69
CA LEU A 410 21.47 -2.36 0.69
C LEU A 410 21.56 -3.48 -0.35
N ILE A 411 21.30 -3.13 -1.61
CA ILE A 411 21.45 -3.99 -2.79
C ILE A 411 22.67 -3.50 -3.57
N SER A 412 23.54 -4.41 -3.96
CA SER A 412 24.69 -4.15 -4.82
C SER A 412 24.45 -4.69 -6.22
N ASN A 413 25.12 -4.11 -7.21
CA ASN A 413 25.06 -4.54 -8.61
C ASN A 413 25.61 -5.97 -8.83
N ASP A 414 26.52 -6.43 -7.98
CA ASP A 414 27.06 -7.79 -8.00
C ASP A 414 26.22 -8.79 -7.17
N LEU A 415 25.07 -8.35 -6.63
CA LEU A 415 24.17 -9.08 -5.72
C LEU A 415 24.82 -9.63 -4.44
N LYS A 416 26.07 -9.25 -4.14
CA LYS A 416 26.72 -9.68 -2.90
C LYS A 416 26.15 -8.91 -1.71
N VAL A 417 25.85 -9.66 -0.65
CA VAL A 417 25.23 -9.08 0.57
C VAL A 417 26.22 -8.37 1.50
N ARG A 418 27.50 -8.27 1.11
CA ARG A 418 28.60 -7.78 1.96
C ARG A 418 28.31 -6.41 2.58
N ALA A 419 27.92 -5.42 1.76
CA ALA A 419 27.65 -4.06 2.24
C ALA A 419 26.50 -4.02 3.27
N GLN A 420 25.46 -4.84 3.08
CA GLN A 420 24.35 -4.95 4.02
C GLN A 420 24.79 -5.61 5.33
N VAL A 421 25.62 -6.66 5.26
CA VAL A 421 26.17 -7.34 6.44
C VAL A 421 27.06 -6.40 7.24
N GLU A 422 27.95 -5.67 6.58
CA GLU A 422 28.83 -4.68 7.23
C GLU A 422 28.03 -3.57 7.91
N LYS A 423 26.97 -3.06 7.26
CA LYS A 423 26.05 -2.07 7.85
C LYS A 423 25.33 -2.63 9.09
N ALA A 424 24.85 -3.86 9.03
CA ALA A 424 24.17 -4.52 10.14
C ALA A 424 25.14 -4.79 11.31
N ALA A 425 26.33 -5.31 11.03
CA ALA A 425 27.39 -5.53 12.01
C ALA A 425 27.82 -4.22 12.68
N SER A 426 28.00 -3.14 11.91
CA SER A 426 28.32 -1.82 12.46
C SER A 426 27.22 -1.27 13.36
N ALA A 427 25.95 -1.49 13.00
CA ALA A 427 24.83 -1.10 13.86
C ALA A 427 24.82 -1.90 15.17
N ALA A 428 25.01 -3.22 15.11
CA ALA A 428 25.08 -4.09 16.28
C ALA A 428 26.26 -3.72 17.20
N ASN A 429 27.44 -3.49 16.63
CA ASN A 429 28.64 -3.07 17.39
C ASN A 429 28.44 -1.74 18.11
N ARG A 430 27.70 -0.78 17.53
CA ARG A 430 27.36 0.47 18.23
C ARG A 430 26.48 0.21 19.46
N ILE A 431 25.48 -0.65 19.33
CA ILE A 431 24.60 -1.02 20.45
C ILE A 431 25.42 -1.73 21.54
N LEU A 432 26.28 -2.69 21.16
CA LEU A 432 27.14 -3.42 22.08
C LEU A 432 28.06 -2.49 22.87
N ARG A 433 28.65 -1.48 22.19
CA ARG A 433 29.50 -0.46 22.84
C ARG A 433 28.72 0.36 23.86
N CYS A 434 27.50 0.76 23.53
CA CYS A 434 26.62 1.48 24.45
C CYS A 434 26.24 0.64 25.67
N THR A 435 26.00 -0.66 25.51
CA THR A 435 25.70 -1.55 26.65
C THR A 435 26.94 -1.84 27.50
N SER A 436 28.13 -1.98 26.89
CA SER A 436 29.38 -2.15 27.64
C SER A 436 29.78 -0.90 28.43
N SER A 437 29.40 0.30 27.98
CA SER A 437 29.65 1.55 28.72
C SER A 437 28.69 1.80 29.89
N VAL A 438 27.59 1.03 29.99
CA VAL A 438 26.59 1.15 31.07
C VAL A 438 26.91 0.24 32.27
N GLY A 439 28.00 -0.54 32.20
CA GLY A 439 28.55 -1.19 33.40
C GLY A 439 27.57 -2.10 34.13
N ILE A 440 26.93 -3.03 33.43
CA ILE A 440 26.44 -4.25 34.09
C ILE A 440 27.67 -5.15 34.20
N LYS A 441 28.43 -4.95 35.28
CA LYS A 441 29.28 -6.01 35.82
C LYS A 441 28.31 -6.95 36.54
N ASP A 442 28.22 -8.18 36.04
CA ASP A 442 27.55 -9.29 36.72
C ASP A 442 28.06 -9.47 38.16
#